data_AF-D0MFQ2-F1
#
_entry.id   AF-D0MFQ2-F1
#
_cell.length_a   1.000
_cell.length_b   1.000
_cell.length_c   1.000
_cell.angle_alpha   90.00
_cell.angle_beta   90.00
_cell.angle_gamma   90.00
#
_symmetry.space_group_name_H-M   'P 1'
#
loop_
_entity.id
_entity.type
_entity.pdbx_description
1 polymer ?
#
loop_
_entity_poly.entity_id
_entity_poly.type
_entity_poly.pdbx_seq_one_letter_code
_entity_poly.pdbx_strand_id
1 'polypeptide(L)' 'MPNAHSGSVEQLLQRALELGLIDRYEHRGDRVYIEAASLQIELTETQALHWLEAALDAFLRMQGGLKANNE' A
#
# COMPACT_ATOMS: atom_id res chain seq x y z
N MET A 1 2.63 21.65 9.65
CA MET A 1 2.11 20.41 9.04
C MET A 1 2.19 20.60 7.54
N PRO A 2 2.41 19.59 6.67
CA PRO A 2 2.47 18.13 6.84
C PRO A 2 3.63 17.47 6.03
N ASN A 3 3.85 16.16 6.18
CA ASN A 3 4.43 15.35 5.11
C ASN A 3 3.41 14.24 4.84
N ALA A 4 2.26 14.61 4.28
CA ALA A 4 1.41 13.63 3.63
C ALA A 4 2.21 13.17 2.41
N HIS A 5 2.51 11.88 2.31
CA HIS A 5 3.07 11.31 1.10
C HIS A 5 1.98 11.40 0.02
N SER A 6 1.80 12.58 -0.57
CA SER A 6 0.90 12.82 -1.70
C SER A 6 1.49 12.19 -2.96
N GLY A 7 1.69 10.87 -2.94
CA GLY A 7 1.84 10.10 -4.16
C GLY A 7 0.46 9.89 -4.76
N SER A 8 0.35 9.90 -6.09
CA SER A 8 -0.88 9.42 -6.72
C SER A 8 -1.12 7.95 -6.31
N VAL A 9 -2.38 7.50 -6.33
CA VAL A 9 -2.71 6.09 -6.03
C VAL A 9 -1.85 5.13 -6.86
N GLU A 10 -1.57 5.49 -8.12
CA GLU A 10 -0.65 4.76 -9.00
C GLU A 10 0.76 4.60 -8.42
N GLN A 11 1.35 5.67 -7.87
CA GLN A 11 2.68 5.62 -7.28
C GLN A 11 2.71 4.74 -6.03
N LEU A 12 1.66 4.78 -5.22
CA LEU A 12 1.54 3.95 -4.03
C LEU A 12 1.34 2.48 -4.39
N LEU A 13 0.56 2.18 -5.43
CA LEU A 13 0.38 0.83 -5.97
C LEU A 13 1.70 0.26 -6.51
N GLN A 14 2.43 1.05 -7.31
CA GLN A 14 3.77 0.68 -7.78
C GLN A 14 4.72 0.42 -6.62
N ARG A 15 4.72 1.30 -5.62
CA ARG A 15 5.57 1.11 -4.44
C ARG A 15 5.19 -0.13 -3.64
N ALA A 16 3.90 -0.42 -3.51
CA ALA A 16 3.41 -1.62 -2.83
C ALA A 16 3.82 -2.91 -3.57
N LEU A 17 3.82 -2.90 -4.91
CA LEU A 17 4.37 -4.00 -5.73
C LEU A 17 5.87 -4.20 -5.47
N GLU A 18 6.66 -3.13 -5.54
CA GLU A 18 8.12 -3.20 -5.31
C GLU A 18 8.49 -3.77 -3.94
N LEU A 19 7.65 -3.50 -2.94
CA LEU A 19 7.83 -3.98 -1.57
C LEU A 19 7.23 -5.38 -1.34
N GLY A 20 6.53 -5.95 -2.32
CA GLY A 20 5.85 -7.24 -2.20
C GLY A 20 4.66 -7.21 -1.22
N LEU A 21 4.05 -6.04 -0.99
CA LEU A 21 2.83 -5.90 -0.18
C LEU A 21 1.58 -6.35 -0.94
N ILE A 22 1.63 -6.24 -2.26
CA ILE A 22 0.61 -6.70 -3.20
C ILE A 22 1.31 -7.44 -4.34
N ASP A 23 0.60 -8.36 -4.99
CA ASP A 23 1.13 -9.17 -6.08
C ASP A 23 0.79 -8.56 -7.45
N ARG A 24 -0.41 -7.99 -7.57
CA ARG A 24 -0.87 -7.31 -8.78
C ARG A 24 -1.98 -6.32 -8.46
N TYR A 25 -2.19 -5.36 -9.36
CA TYR A 25 -3.36 -4.50 -9.35
C TYR A 25 -3.86 -4.23 -10.77
N GLU A 26 -5.13 -3.85 -10.88
CA GLU A 26 -5.78 -3.48 -12.14
C GLU A 26 -6.77 -2.33 -11.92
N HIS A 27 -6.78 -1.36 -12.83
CA HIS A 27 -7.81 -0.32 -12.88
C HIS A 27 -8.96 -0.75 -13.78
N ARG A 28 -10.18 -0.76 -13.26
CA ARG A 28 -11.41 -1.03 -14.02
C ARG A 28 -12.41 0.11 -13.80
N GLY A 29 -12.35 1.12 -14.66
CA GLY A 29 -13.18 2.31 -14.53
C GLY A 29 -12.82 3.11 -13.27
N ASP A 30 -13.78 3.28 -12.37
CA ASP A 30 -13.63 3.98 -11.07
C ASP A 30 -13.13 3.09 -9.92
N ARG A 31 -12.81 1.83 -10.24
CA ARG A 31 -12.41 0.81 -9.26
C ARG A 31 -10.97 0.36 -9.45
N VAL A 32 -10.33 0.05 -8.34
CA VAL A 32 -9.00 -0.53 -8.24
C VAL A 32 -9.14 -1.94 -7.66
N TYR A 33 -8.67 -2.92 -8.42
CA TYR A 33 -8.59 -4.31 -8.00
C TYR A 33 -7.18 -4.59 -7.53
N ILE A 34 -7.03 -5.15 -6.34
CA ILE A 34 -5.74 -5.47 -5.73
C ILE A 34 -5.76 -6.95 -5.36
N GLU A 35 -4.69 -7.66 -5.73
CA GLU A 35 -4.42 -9.01 -5.26
C GLU A 35 -3.20 -8.99 -4.33
N ALA A 36 -3.35 -9.61 -3.16
CA ALA A 36 -2.29 -9.76 -2.18
C ALA A 36 -2.40 -11.15 -1.53
N ALA A 37 -1.44 -12.02 -1.83
CA ALA A 37 -1.49 -13.44 -1.55
C ALA A 37 -2.81 -14.08 -2.03
N SER A 38 -3.58 -14.66 -1.11
CA SER A 38 -4.89 -15.26 -1.43
C SER A 38 -6.06 -14.27 -1.36
N LEU A 39 -5.79 -12.99 -1.09
CA LEU A 39 -6.82 -11.97 -0.92
C LEU A 39 -7.00 -11.19 -2.22
N GLN A 40 -8.24 -11.05 -2.66
CA GLN A 40 -8.65 -10.18 -3.75
C GLN A 40 -9.59 -9.12 -3.21
N ILE A 41 -9.27 -7.85 -3.46
CA ILE A 41 -10.00 -6.70 -2.95
C ILE A 41 -10.35 -5.78 -4.10
N GLU A 42 -11.58 -5.30 -4.12
CA GLU A 42 -12.03 -4.24 -5.00
C GLU A 42 -12.33 -2.99 -4.17
N LEU A 43 -11.71 -1.87 -4.54
CA LEU A 43 -11.79 -0.60 -3.82
C LEU A 43 -12.13 0.53 -4.80
N THR A 44 -12.76 1.60 -4.30
CA THR A 44 -12.70 2.89 -5.03
C THR A 44 -11.29 3.45 -4.95
N GLU A 45 -10.96 4.40 -5.82
CA GLU A 45 -9.64 5.06 -5.81
C GLU A 45 -9.30 5.69 -4.45
N THR A 46 -10.26 6.37 -3.80
CA THR A 46 -10.08 6.93 -2.45
C THR A 46 -9.86 5.85 -1.39
N GLN A 47 -10.55 4.72 -1.49
CA GLN A 47 -10.36 3.61 -0.56
C GLN A 47 -8.98 2.95 -0.77
N ALA A 48 -8.56 2.77 -2.02
CA ALA A 48 -7.24 2.25 -2.37
C ALA A 48 -6.12 3.15 -1.80
N LEU A 49 -6.27 4.47 -1.94
CA LEU A 49 -5.34 5.45 -1.35
C LEU A 49 -5.12 5.19 0.14
N HIS A 50 -6.19 5.24 0.94
CA HIS A 50 -6.08 5.09 2.39
C HIS A 50 -5.61 3.68 2.79
N TRP A 51 -6.01 2.65 2.04
CA TRP A 51 -5.58 1.28 2.31
C TRP A 51 -4.07 1.12 2.09
N LEU A 52 -3.54 1.68 1.00
CA LEU A 52 -2.10 1.64 0.68
C LEU A 52 -1.28 2.46 1.68
N GLU A 53 -1.74 3.65 2.05
CA GLU A 53 -1.08 4.48 3.07
C GLU A 53 -0.97 3.73 4.40
N ALA A 54 -2.06 3.09 4.83
CA ALA A 54 -2.07 2.29 6.06
C ALA A 54 -1.16 1.06 5.98
N ALA A 55 -1.18 0.34 4.85
CA ALA A 55 -0.32 -0.83 4.63
C ALA A 55 1.17 -0.46 4.64
N LEU A 56 1.54 0.65 4.00
CA LEU A 56 2.92 1.14 3.96
C LEU A 56 3.39 1.63 5.33
N ASP A 57 2.57 2.38 6.07
CA ASP A 57 2.89 2.80 7.44
C ASP A 57 3.09 1.58 8.37
N ALA A 58 2.21 0.58 8.29
CA ALA A 58 2.34 -0.66 9.05
C ALA A 58 3.66 -1.40 8.71
N PHE A 59 3.97 -1.53 7.41
CA PHE A 59 5.20 -2.16 6.94
C PHE A 59 6.46 -1.45 7.45
N LEU A 60 6.50 -0.11 7.37
CA LEU A 60 7.62 0.69 7.85
C LEU A 60 7.80 0.57 9.37
N ARG A 61 6.71 0.54 10.14
CA ARG A 61 6.77 0.31 11.59
C ARG A 61 7.31 -1.07 11.93
N MET A 62 6.90 -2.11 11.19
CA MET A 62 7.42 -3.46 11.38
C MET A 62 8.92 -3.55 11.08
N GLN A 63 9.39 -2.92 10.00
CA GLN A 63 10.83 -2.86 9.69
C GLN A 63 11.63 -2.04 10.72
N GLY A 64 11.07 -0.92 11.21
CA GLY A 64 11.70 -0.09 12.24
C GLY A 64 11.79 -0.79 13.59
N GLY A 65 10.73 -1.48 14.00
CA GLY A 65 10.72 -2.30 15.22
C GLY A 65 11.68 -3.49 15.16
N LEU A 66 11.94 -4.04 13.97
CA LEU A 66 12.94 -5.08 13.75
C LEU A 66 14.38 -4.61 13.99
N LYS A 67 14.67 -3.31 13.80
CA LYS A 67 15.99 -2.73 14.12
C LYS A 67 16.18 -2.49 15.61
N ALA A 68 15.13 -2.06 16.32
CA ALA A 68 15.21 -1.72 17.74
C ALA A 68 15.34 -2.93 18.69
N ASN A 69 14.98 -4.14 18.24
CA ASN A 69 15.07 -5.37 19.06
C ASN A 69 16.37 -6.17 18.86
N ASN A 70 17.29 -5.68 18.02
CA ASN A 70 18.59 -6.31 17.76
C ASN A 70 19.78 -5.49 18.32
N GLU A 71 19.51 -4.49 19.17
CA GLU A 71 20.49 -3.75 19.98
C GLU A 71 20.32 -4.10 21.47
#